data_AF-A0A1I7FH00-F1
#
_entry.id   AF-A0A1I7FH00-F1
#
_cell.length_a   1.000
_cell.length_b   1.000
_cell.length_c   1.000
_cell.angle_alpha   90.00
_cell.angle_beta   90.00
_cell.angle_gamma   90.00
#
_symmetry.space_group_name_H-M   'P 1'
#
loop_
_entity.id
_entity.type
_entity.pdbx_description
1 polymer ?
#
loop_
_entity_poly.entity_id
_entity_poly.type
_entity_poly.pdbx_seq_one_letter_code
_entity_poly.pdbx_strand_id
1 'polypeptide(L)'
;MVEIFKALVVEPDLEWAFIDGSYAKAHQHSAGAASSEDEAIGKSRAGTTSKIHLAVDAHGLPVEFEITGGKSMTDGGTELIARLPWVETIIADKGYDST
;
A
#
# COMPACT_ATOMS: atom_id res chain seq x y z
N MET A 1 -12.67 -2.03 4.03
CA MET A 1 -12.18 -1.99 2.63
C MET A 1 -11.21 -3.13 2.33
N VAL A 2 -10.45 -3.63 3.31
CA VAL A 2 -9.48 -4.74 3.12
C VAL A 2 -10.12 -6.08 2.75
N GLU A 3 -11.26 -6.38 3.36
CA GLU A 3 -11.93 -7.67 3.20
C GLU A 3 -12.35 -8.03 1.77
N ILE A 4 -12.69 -7.05 0.92
CA ILE A 4 -13.13 -7.36 -0.44
C ILE A 4 -11.98 -7.89 -1.31
N PHE A 5 -10.77 -7.33 -1.15
CA PHE A 5 -9.60 -7.80 -1.89
C PHE A 5 -9.12 -9.13 -1.36
N LYS A 6 -9.14 -9.32 -0.04
CA LYS A 6 -8.84 -10.62 0.60
C LYS A 6 -9.80 -11.72 0.15
N ALA A 7 -11.07 -11.41 -0.05
CA ALA A 7 -12.06 -12.38 -0.55
C ALA A 7 -11.83 -12.78 -2.01
N LEU A 8 -11.10 -11.99 -2.80
CA LEU A 8 -10.78 -12.30 -4.20
C LEU A 8 -9.50 -13.14 -4.34
N VAL A 9 -8.78 -13.37 -3.24
CA VAL A 9 -7.57 -14.20 -3.23
C VAL A 9 -7.97 -15.66 -3.15
N VAL A 10 -7.88 -16.36 -4.27
CA VAL A 10 -8.19 -17.79 -4.37
C VAL A 10 -6.93 -18.51 -4.78
N GLU A 11 -6.38 -19.34 -3.88
CA GLU A 11 -5.18 -20.15 -4.10
C GLU A 11 -4.01 -19.31 -4.65
N PRO A 12 -3.50 -18.32 -3.88
CA PRO A 12 -2.47 -17.42 -4.36
C PRO A 12 -1.15 -18.15 -4.62
N ASP A 13 -0.45 -17.71 -5.65
CA ASP A 13 0.90 -18.21 -5.97
C ASP A 13 1.96 -17.37 -5.25
N LEU A 14 2.36 -17.86 -4.08
CA LEU A 14 3.26 -17.18 -3.14
C LEU A 14 4.76 -17.49 -3.36
N GLU A 15 5.13 -18.05 -4.52
CA GLU A 15 6.54 -18.13 -4.94
C GLU A 15 7.15 -16.72 -5.04
N TRP A 16 6.36 -15.77 -5.55
CA TRP A 16 6.76 -14.38 -5.71
C TRP A 16 5.69 -13.44 -5.15
N ALA A 17 6.12 -12.43 -4.39
CA ALA A 17 5.31 -11.28 -4.06
C ALA A 17 5.90 -10.02 -4.69
N PHE A 18 5.08 -9.29 -5.43
CA PHE A 18 5.45 -8.00 -6.03
C PHE A 18 4.81 -6.86 -5.26
N ILE A 19 5.59 -5.86 -4.87
CA ILE A 19 5.12 -4.72 -4.08
C ILE A 19 5.48 -3.41 -4.79
N ASP A 20 4.45 -2.59 -5.03
CA ASP A 20 4.64 -1.22 -5.51
C ASP A 20 3.67 -0.26 -4.83
N GLY A 21 3.90 1.05 -4.99
CA GLY A 21 3.07 2.09 -4.45
C GLY A 21 2.70 3.14 -5.50
N SER A 22 1.41 3.34 -5.72
CA SER A 22 0.87 4.34 -6.65
C SER A 22 0.37 5.58 -5.92
N TYR A 23 0.65 6.78 -6.44
CA TYR A 23 0.08 8.01 -5.90
C TYR A 23 -1.27 8.33 -6.54
N ALA A 24 -2.28 8.57 -5.70
CA ALA A 24 -3.57 9.11 -6.10
C ALA A 24 -3.65 10.57 -5.68
N LYS A 25 -3.99 11.47 -6.61
CA LYS A 25 -4.11 12.90 -6.31
C LYS A 25 -5.40 13.17 -5.56
N ALA A 26 -5.28 13.77 -4.38
CA ALA A 26 -6.43 14.29 -3.65
C ALA A 26 -6.83 15.64 -4.22
N HIS A 27 -8.07 16.06 -3.96
CA HIS A 27 -8.49 17.41 -4.29
C HIS A 27 -7.58 18.43 -3.58
N GLN A 28 -7.28 19.55 -4.22
CA GLN A 28 -6.29 20.52 -3.71
C GLN A 28 -6.64 21.09 -2.32
N HIS A 29 -7.94 21.12 -1.98
CA HIS A 29 -8.46 21.53 -0.68
C HIS A 29 -8.95 20.35 0.18
N SER A 30 -8.57 19.12 -0.14
CA SER A 30 -8.84 17.96 0.72
C SER A 30 -8.12 18.14 2.05
N ALA A 31 -8.89 18.10 3.14
CA ALA A 31 -8.41 18.16 4.51
C ALA A 31 -8.82 16.93 5.35
N GLY A 32 -9.47 15.94 4.73
CA GLY A 32 -10.08 14.82 5.44
C GLY A 32 -11.42 15.18 6.10
N ALA A 33 -11.98 14.23 6.84
CA ALA A 33 -13.16 14.44 7.68
C ALA A 33 -12.78 15.23 8.95
N ALA A 34 -13.78 15.83 9.60
CA ALA A 34 -13.61 16.46 10.92
C ALA A 34 -13.58 15.37 12.02
N SER A 35 -12.59 14.49 11.96
CA SER A 35 -12.38 13.36 12.85
C SER A 35 -10.92 13.35 13.35
N SER A 36 -10.63 12.48 14.31
CA SER A 36 -9.26 12.16 14.72
C SER A 36 -8.63 11.03 13.89
N GLU A 37 -9.38 10.48 12.94
CA GLU A 37 -8.95 9.35 12.12
C GLU A 37 -7.96 9.82 11.03
N ASP A 38 -7.02 8.97 10.66
CA ASP A 38 -6.16 9.23 9.51
C ASP A 38 -6.91 8.86 8.22
N GLU A 39 -7.26 9.89 7.44
CA GLU A 39 -7.94 9.75 6.14
C GLU A 39 -6.95 9.46 5.00
N ALA A 40 -5.69 9.15 5.33
CA ALA A 40 -4.62 8.84 4.39
C ALA A 40 -4.39 9.95 3.34
N ILE A 41 -4.51 11.21 3.76
CA ILE A 41 -4.27 12.39 2.93
C ILE A 41 -3.01 13.09 3.43
N GLY A 42 -2.00 13.23 2.57
CA GLY A 42 -0.73 13.85 2.94
C GLY A 42 -0.11 14.70 1.83
N LYS A 43 0.96 15.41 2.18
CA LYS A 43 1.73 16.21 1.21
C LYS A 43 2.79 15.34 0.52
N SER A 44 2.84 15.42 -0.80
CA SER A 44 3.90 14.87 -1.65
C SER A 44 4.47 15.95 -2.57
N ARG A 45 5.45 15.57 -3.41
CA ARG A 45 5.97 16.44 -4.48
C ARG A 45 4.89 16.89 -5.48
N ALA A 46 3.82 16.12 -5.64
CA ALA A 46 2.75 16.39 -6.59
C ALA A 46 1.56 17.18 -5.99
N GLY A 47 1.68 17.61 -4.73
CA GLY A 47 0.64 18.32 -3.99
C GLY A 47 0.03 17.47 -2.87
N THR A 48 -1.27 17.63 -2.63
CA THR A 48 -2.02 16.80 -1.67
C THR A 48 -2.36 15.46 -2.34
N THR A 49 -1.91 14.34 -1.78
CA THR A 49 -2.04 12.99 -2.36
C THR A 49 -2.24 11.92 -1.29
N SER A 50 -2.77 10.79 -1.71
CA SER A 50 -2.71 9.51 -1.00
C SER A 50 -1.76 8.57 -1.74
N LYS A 51 -1.17 7.60 -1.05
CA LYS A 51 -0.38 6.54 -1.66
C LYS A 51 -1.06 5.20 -1.40
N ILE A 52 -1.30 4.45 -2.47
CA ILE A 52 -1.88 3.10 -2.44
C ILE A 52 -0.72 2.13 -2.58
N HIS A 53 -0.42 1.40 -1.52
CA HIS A 53 0.56 0.32 -1.49
C HIS A 53 -0.17 -0.99 -1.75
N LEU A 54 0.32 -1.79 -2.69
CA LEU A 54 -0.30 -3.06 -3.05
C LEU A 54 0.79 -4.13 -3.18
N ALA A 55 0.58 -5.25 -2.49
CA ALA A 55 1.30 -6.48 -2.72
C ALA A 55 0.43 -7.42 -3.55
N VAL A 56 1.01 -8.04 -4.56
CA VAL A 56 0.36 -9.05 -5.41
C VAL A 56 1.19 -10.33 -5.47
N ASP A 57 0.53 -11.45 -5.73
CA ASP A 57 1.16 -12.76 -5.93
C ASP A 57 1.79 -12.88 -7.32
N ALA A 58 2.32 -14.07 -7.67
CA ALA A 58 2.96 -14.31 -8.97
C ALA A 58 2.04 -14.14 -10.19
N HIS A 59 0.72 -14.22 -9.99
CA HIS A 59 -0.30 -14.00 -11.02
C HIS A 59 -0.83 -12.57 -11.06
N GLY A 60 -0.38 -11.70 -10.15
CA GLY A 60 -0.87 -10.32 -10.03
C GLY A 60 -2.18 -10.20 -9.24
N LEU A 61 -2.57 -11.23 -8.49
CA LEU A 61 -3.73 -11.18 -7.60
C LEU A 61 -3.38 -10.42 -6.31
N PRO A 62 -4.23 -9.50 -5.83
CA PRO A 62 -4.00 -8.78 -4.58
C PRO A 62 -3.75 -9.72 -3.41
N VAL A 63 -2.73 -9.48 -2.59
CA VAL A 63 -2.47 -10.26 -1.36
C VAL A 63 -2.71 -9.39 -0.13
N GLU A 64 -2.11 -8.21 -0.11
CA GLU A 64 -2.29 -7.21 0.94
C GLU A 64 -2.25 -5.80 0.34
N PHE A 65 -2.88 -4.84 1.01
CA PHE A 65 -2.78 -3.44 0.62
C PHE A 65 -2.84 -2.50 1.81
N GLU A 66 -2.36 -1.28 1.60
CA GLU A 66 -2.41 -0.18 2.56
C GLU A 66 -2.58 1.15 1.84
N ILE A 67 -3.32 2.07 2.45
CA ILE A 67 -3.42 3.45 1.94
C ILE A 67 -2.84 4.38 3.00
N THR A 68 -1.87 5.19 2.60
CA THR A 68 -1.21 6.17 3.46
C THR A 68 -1.30 7.57 2.89
N GLY A 69 -1.03 8.59 3.72
CA GLY A 69 -0.84 9.95 3.24
C GLY A 69 0.39 10.06 2.31
N GLY A 70 0.41 11.06 1.44
CA GLY A 70 1.47 11.25 0.42
C GLY A 70 2.93 11.44 0.89
N LYS A 71 3.25 11.27 2.18
CA LYS A 71 4.62 11.37 2.70
C LYS A 71 5.37 10.03 2.57
N SER A 72 6.69 10.05 2.77
CA SER A 72 7.62 8.96 2.42
C SER A 72 7.30 7.62 3.09
N MET A 73 7.69 6.54 2.39
CA MET A 73 7.46 5.11 2.68
C MET A 73 7.85 4.59 4.07
N THR A 74 8.54 5.37 4.89
CA THR A 74 9.02 4.94 6.21
C THR A 74 7.89 4.48 7.12
N ASP A 75 6.67 4.98 6.93
CA ASP A 75 5.59 4.78 7.88
C ASP A 75 4.62 3.64 7.48
N GLY A 76 4.47 3.33 6.19
CA GLY A 76 3.51 2.30 5.72
C GLY A 76 4.10 1.12 4.93
N GLY A 77 5.29 1.28 4.32
CA GLY A 77 5.87 0.19 3.53
C GLY A 77 6.26 -1.04 4.37
N THR A 78 6.79 -0.78 5.56
CA THR A 78 7.21 -1.82 6.51
C THR A 78 6.03 -2.56 7.11
N GLU A 79 4.91 -1.87 7.37
CA GLU A 79 3.71 -2.50 7.92
C GLU A 79 3.03 -3.41 6.90
N LEU A 80 2.98 -3.01 5.62
CA LEU A 80 2.48 -3.86 4.55
C LEU A 80 3.26 -5.19 4.48
N ILE A 81 4.60 -5.12 4.48
CA ILE A 81 5.48 -6.31 4.43
C ILE A 81 5.25 -7.19 5.67
N ALA A 82 5.12 -6.59 6.85
CA ALA A 82 4.89 -7.34 8.10
C ALA A 82 3.55 -8.09 8.12
N ARG A 83 2.56 -7.66 7.31
CA ARG A 83 1.25 -8.32 7.18
C ARG A 83 1.19 -9.38 6.09
N LEU A 84 2.22 -9.51 5.25
CA LEU A 84 2.22 -10.53 4.20
C LEU A 84 2.16 -11.95 4.79
N PRO A 85 1.48 -12.88 4.10
CA PRO A 85 1.66 -14.30 4.37
C PRO A 85 3.12 -14.69 4.09
N TRP A 86 3.49 -15.92 4.46
CA TRP A 86 4.79 -16.44 4.08
C TRP A 86 4.90 -16.49 2.54
N VAL A 87 6.00 -15.93 2.03
CA VAL A 87 6.33 -15.83 0.60
C VAL A 87 7.79 -16.21 0.42
N GLU A 88 8.13 -16.86 -0.68
CA GLU A 88 9.52 -17.31 -0.92
C GLU A 88 10.43 -16.14 -1.30
N THR A 89 9.96 -15.28 -2.21
CA THR A 89 10.72 -14.11 -2.66
C THR A 89 9.85 -12.85 -2.73
N ILE A 90 10.38 -11.73 -2.24
CA ILE A 90 9.76 -10.41 -2.35
C ILE A 90 10.53 -9.57 -3.37
N ILE A 91 9.79 -9.01 -4.33
CA ILE A 91 10.27 -8.01 -5.28
C ILE A 91 9.55 -6.70 -4.98
N ALA A 92 10.28 -5.66 -4.62
CA ALA A 92 9.71 -4.38 -4.25
C ALA A 92 10.56 -3.20 -4.73
N ASP A 93 9.95 -2.03 -4.84
CA ASP A 93 10.70 -0.77 -5.01
C ASP A 93 11.70 -0.58 -3.86
N LYS A 94 12.84 0.07 -4.14
CA LYS A 94 13.91 0.27 -3.16
C LYS A 94 13.42 0.97 -1.89
N GLY A 95 12.41 1.82 -1.95
CA GLY A 95 11.92 2.48 -0.74
C GLY A 95 11.28 1.55 0.29
N TYR A 96 11.00 0.28 -0.05
CA TYR A 96 10.47 -0.73 0.87
C TYR A 96 11.57 -1.46 1.64
N ASP A 97 12.83 -1.25 1.24
CA ASP A 97 14.02 -1.66 1.97
C ASP A 97 14.28 -0.65 3.09
N SER A 98 13.79 -0.95 4.30
CA SER A 98 13.78 -0.03 5.46
C SER A 98 15.04 -0.09 6.34
N THR A 99 16.17 -0.54 5.79
CA THR A 99 17.49 -0.47 6.47
C THR A 99 18.10 0.93 6.47
#